data_AF-A0A3D1XUZ4-F1
#
_entry.id   AF-A0A3D1XUZ4-F1
#
_cell.length_a   1.000
_cell.length_b   1.000
_cell.length_c   1.000
_cell.angle_alpha   90.00
_cell.angle_beta   90.00
_cell.angle_gamma   90.00
#
_symmetry.space_group_name_H-M   'P 1'
#
loop_
_entity.id
_entity.type
_entity.pdbx_description
1 polymer ?
#
loop_
_entity_poly.entity_id
_entity_poly.type
_entity_poly.pdbx_seq_one_letter_code
_entity_poly.pdbx_strand_id
1 'polypeptide(L)' 'FKRIKNDIISEVIISRKLADEGGTLVAETLNGSKTIQVEEGTLIGEELLIPGEGAAISWGKKRGALIIKFNIEEDDS' A
#
# COMPACT_ATOMS: atom_id res chain seq x y z
N PHE A 1 -8.16 0.52 -6.04
CA PHE A 1 -7.60 -0.86 -6.03
C PHE A 1 -7.59 -1.46 -7.43
N LYS A 2 -6.51 -2.17 -7.79
CA LYS A 2 -6.37 -2.93 -9.03
C LYS A 2 -6.00 -4.38 -8.69
N ARG A 3 -6.75 -5.36 -9.21
CA ARG A 3 -6.45 -6.78 -8.97
C ARG A 3 -5.51 -7.33 -10.06
N ILE A 4 -4.42 -7.98 -9.65
CA ILE A 4 -3.54 -8.74 -10.53
C ILE A 4 -3.46 -10.18 -9.99
N LYS A 5 -4.08 -11.12 -10.71
CA LYS A 5 -4.28 -12.52 -10.26
C LYS A 5 -4.95 -12.55 -8.88
N ASN A 6 -4.18 -12.84 -7.82
CA ASN A 6 -4.67 -12.90 -6.44
C ASN A 6 -4.18 -11.72 -5.60
N ASP A 7 -3.30 -10.89 -6.14
CA ASP A 7 -2.76 -9.73 -5.45
C ASP A 7 -3.60 -8.50 -5.78
N ILE A 8 -3.62 -7.55 -4.84
CA ILE A 8 -4.33 -6.29 -4.95
C ILE A 8 -3.28 -5.19 -4.89
N ILE A 9 -3.31 -4.28 -5.87
CA ILE A 9 -2.49 -3.08 -5.86
C ILE A 9 -3.36 -1.91 -5.40
N SER A 10 -2.85 -1.13 -4.46
CA SER A 10 -3.44 0.14 -4.05
C SER A 10 -2.40 1.23 -4.21
N GLU A 11 -2.75 2.30 -4.90
CA GLU A 11 -1.92 3.49 -4.98
C GLU A 11 -2.33 4.41 -3.85
N VAL A 12 -1.35 4.86 -3.05
CA VAL A 12 -1.58 5.73 -1.91
C VAL A 12 -0.71 6.96 -2.08
N ILE A 13 -1.34 8.12 -2.02
CA ILE A 13 -0.65 9.40 -2.07
C ILE A 13 -0.29 9.78 -0.62
N ILE A 14 0.99 10.01 -0.37
CA ILE A 14 1.53 10.46 0.91
C ILE A 14 2.09 11.88 0.77
N SER A 15 2.09 12.62 1.86
CA SER A 15 2.72 13.95 1.88
C SER A 15 4.24 13.82 1.76
N ARG A 16 4.89 14.83 1.19
CA ARG A 16 6.35 14.91 1.11
C ARG A 16 7.00 14.74 2.48
N LYS A 17 6.41 15.36 3.51
CA LYS A 17 6.87 15.23 4.89
C LYS A 17 6.85 13.78 5.39
N LEU A 18 5.77 13.04 5.14
CA LEU A 18 5.67 11.64 5.57
C LEU A 18 6.65 10.73 4.79
N ALA A 19 6.89 11.05 3.52
CA ALA A 19 7.90 10.36 2.72
C ALA A 19 9.32 10.61 3.25
N ASP A 20 9.63 11.86 3.61
CA ASP A 20 10.96 12.26 4.07
C ASP A 20 11.24 11.80 5.51
N GLU A 21 10.30 11.94 6.44
CA GLU A 21 10.49 11.62 7.87
C GLU A 21 10.07 10.19 8.25
N GLY A 22 9.32 9.51 7.38
CA GLY A 22 8.67 8.24 7.70
C GLY A 22 7.55 8.39 8.74
N GLY A 23 6.83 7.31 9.01
CA GLY A 23 5.79 7.30 10.03
C GLY A 23 4.65 6.31 9.78
N THR A 24 3.60 6.41 10.57
CA THR A 24 2.43 5.52 10.45
C THR A 24 1.42 6.08 9.45
N LEU A 25 0.96 5.24 8.53
CA LEU A 25 -0.12 5.55 7.60
C LEU A 25 -1.23 4.53 7.74
N VAL A 26 -2.49 4.98 7.70
CA VAL A 26 -3.64 4.07 7.65
C VAL A 26 -3.97 3.81 6.18
N ALA A 27 -3.64 2.62 5.71
CA ALA A 27 -3.94 2.19 4.35
C ALA A 27 -5.29 1.45 4.30
N GLU A 28 -6.09 1.76 3.28
CA GLU A 28 -7.31 0.99 3.02
C GLU A 28 -6.98 -0.37 2.41
N THR A 29 -7.73 -1.39 2.83
CA THR A 29 -7.64 -2.77 2.36
C THR A 29 -9.03 -3.23 1.90
N LEU A 30 -9.12 -4.39 1.26
CA LEU A 30 -10.42 -4.96 0.92
C LEU A 30 -11.26 -5.40 2.15
N ASN A 31 -10.64 -5.53 3.33
CA ASN A 31 -11.29 -6.03 4.54
C ASN A 31 -11.51 -4.93 5.60
N GLY A 32 -11.25 -3.65 5.27
CA GLY A 32 -11.26 -2.54 6.21
C GLY A 32 -10.00 -1.69 6.05
N SER A 33 -9.39 -1.24 7.14
CA SER A 33 -8.15 -0.47 7.11
C SER A 33 -7.04 -1.18 7.89
N LYS A 34 -5.79 -0.85 7.57
CA LYS A 34 -4.61 -1.38 8.23
C LYS A 34 -3.58 -0.28 8.42
N THR A 35 -3.04 -0.18 9.63
CA THR A 35 -1.91 0.71 9.89
C THR A 35 -0.64 0.08 9.33
N ILE A 36 0.06 0.82 8.48
CA ILE A 36 1.34 0.47 7.90
C ILE A 36 2.40 1.46 8.34
N GLN A 37 3.66 1.05 8.29
CA GLN A 37 4.80 1.93 8.51
C GLN A 37 5.36 2.35 7.15
N VAL A 38 5.46 3.65 6.94
CA VAL A 38 6.19 4.28 5.84
C VAL A 38 7.61 4.52 6.33
N GLU A 39 8.60 4.10 5.54
CA GLU A 39 10.00 4.26 5.89
C GLU A 39 10.48 5.69 5.59
N GLU A 40 11.46 6.15 6.36
CA GLU A 40 12.12 7.43 6.12
C GLU A 40 12.80 7.41 4.74
N GLY A 41 12.58 8.45 3.94
CA GLY A 41 13.11 8.53 2.58
C GLY A 41 12.35 7.69 1.54
N THR A 42 11.08 7.38 1.76
CA THR A 42 10.24 6.64 0.78
C THR A 42 10.14 7.42 -0.53
N LEU A 43 10.36 6.75 -1.67
CA LEU A 43 10.33 7.37 -3.00
C LEU A 43 9.04 7.10 -3.77
N ILE A 44 8.77 7.93 -4.78
CA ILE A 44 7.66 7.71 -5.72
C ILE A 44 7.86 6.37 -6.43
N GLY A 45 6.82 5.53 -6.40
CA GLY A 45 6.81 4.23 -7.06
C GLY A 45 7.36 3.09 -6.20
N GLU A 46 7.82 3.35 -4.98
CA GLU A 46 8.13 2.28 -4.04
C GLU A 46 6.89 1.50 -3.64
N GLU A 47 7.10 0.22 -3.32
CA GLU A 47 6.04 -0.73 -3.07
C GLU A 47 6.22 -1.40 -1.71
N LEU A 48 5.18 -1.35 -0.87
CA LEU A 48 5.09 -2.12 0.36
C LEU A 48 4.18 -3.33 0.14
N LEU A 49 4.72 -4.53 0.40
CA LEU A 49 4.00 -5.79 0.27
C LEU A 49 3.42 -6.23 1.62
N ILE A 50 2.09 -6.38 1.67
CA ILE A 50 1.34 -6.81 2.84
C ILE A 50 0.73 -8.19 2.55
N PRO A 51 1.35 -9.28 3.02
CA PRO A 51 0.89 -10.63 2.72
C PRO A 51 -0.49 -10.90 3.35
N GLY A 52 -1.35 -11.63 2.62
CA GLY A 52 -2.66 -12.06 3.12
C GLY A 52 -3.80 -11.06 2.94
N GLU A 53 -3.52 -9.82 2.56
CA GLU A 53 -4.55 -8.78 2.34
C GLU A 53 -5.05 -8.70 0.89
N GLY A 54 -4.55 -9.57 0.01
CA GLY A 54 -5.02 -9.70 -1.37
C GLY A 54 -6.36 -10.42 -1.49
N ALA A 55 -6.70 -10.84 -2.71
CA ALA A 55 -7.91 -11.59 -3.01
C ALA A 55 -7.82 -13.05 -2.52
N ALA A 56 -8.98 -13.64 -2.19
CA ALA A 56 -9.08 -15.05 -1.85
C ALA A 56 -8.73 -15.96 -3.04
N ILE A 57 -7.94 -17.00 -2.77
CA ILE A 57 -7.58 -18.02 -3.76
C ILE A 57 -8.66 -19.11 -3.72
N SER A 58 -9.31 -19.40 -4.85
CA SER A 58 -10.49 -20.29 -4.93
C SER A 58 -10.29 -21.69 -4.33
N TRP A 59 -9.04 -22.16 -4.18
CA TRP A 59 -8.71 -23.47 -3.62
C TRP A 59 -7.81 -23.31 -2.38
N GLY A 60 -8.41 -22.93 -1.24
CA GLY A 60 -7.74 -22.91 0.07
C GLY A 60 -8.10 -21.70 0.93
N LYS A 61 -7.51 -21.61 2.14
CA LYS A 61 -7.61 -20.44 3.03
C LYS A 61 -6.57 -19.35 2.75
N LYS A 62 -5.79 -19.49 1.66
CA LYS A 62 -4.72 -18.56 1.30
C LYS A 62 -5.30 -17.36 0.55
N ARG A 63 -4.69 -16.20 0.76
CA ARG A 63 -4.98 -14.94 0.07
C ARG A 63 -3.70 -14.43 -0.58
N GLY A 64 -3.82 -13.68 -1.66
CA GLY A 64 -2.68 -12.95 -2.22
C GLY A 64 -2.22 -11.82 -1.29
N ALA A 65 -1.34 -10.97 -1.79
CA ALA A 65 -0.84 -9.80 -1.07
C ALA A 65 -1.59 -8.51 -1.47
N LEU A 66 -1.56 -7.52 -0.59
CA LEU A 66 -1.83 -6.13 -0.93
C LEU A 66 -0.48 -5.45 -1.18
N ILE A 67 -0.32 -4.82 -2.33
CA ILE A 67 0.85 -4.06 -2.75
C ILE A 67 0.44 -2.60 -2.68
N ILE A 68 0.99 -1.87 -1.70
CA ILE A 68 0.81 -0.42 -1.58
C ILE A 68 1.89 0.24 -2.42
N LYS A 69 1.50 0.95 -3.47
CA LYS A 69 2.40 1.74 -4.28
C LYS A 69 2.33 3.20 -3.83
N PHE A 70 3.45 3.73 -3.35
CA PHE A 70 3.51 5.09 -2.86
C PHE A 70 3.61 6.08 -4.02
N ASN A 71 2.79 7.13 -3.95
CA ASN A 71 2.96 8.34 -4.72
C ASN A 71 3.10 9.51 -3.74
N ILE A 72 3.77 10.58 -4.13
CA ILE A 72 4.00 11.72 -3.25
C ILE A 72 3.19 12.90 -3.80
N GLU A 73 2.48 13.63 -2.93
CA GLU A 73 1.87 14.90 -3.34
C GLU A 73 2.96 15.83 -3.89
N GLU A 74 2.85 16.21 -5.15
CA GLU A 74 3.61 17.33 -5.69
C GLU A 74 2.95 18.60 -5.18
N ASP A 75 3.66 19.40 -4.39
CA ASP A 75 3.24 20.76 -4.11
C ASP A 75 3.24 21.51 -5.45
N ASP A 76 2.05 21.76 -6.01
CA ASP A 76 1.86 22.66 -7.15
C ASP A 76 2.33 24.06 -6.73
N SER A 77 3.60 24.40 -7.01
CA SER A 77 4.16 25.76 -6.89
C SER A 77 4.09 26.53 -8.21
#